data_AF-A0A7W6C788-F1
#
_entry.id   AF-A0A7W6C788-F1
#
_cell.length_a   1.000
_cell.length_b   1.000
_cell.length_c   1.000
_cell.angle_alpha   90.00
_cell.angle_beta   90.00
_cell.angle_gamma   90.00
#
_symmetry.space_group_name_H-M   'P 1'
#
loop_
_entity.id
_entity.type
_entity.pdbx_description
1 polymer ?
#
loop_
_entity_poly.entity_id
_entity_poly.type
_entity_poly.pdbx_seq_one_letter_code
_entity_poly.pdbx_strand_id
1 'polypeptide(L)'
;MNKNTMLAALALVAVPTTAFALPVMYEEAVAHREEARILRSPIGGIQNSRWFDYRTNVNETRKELASDLRHASDTEDKRDAWDEYGSELRHERITYVEHMAKKGYRAPEVYVGD
;
A
#
# COMPACT_ATOMS: atom_id res chain seq x y z
N MET A 1 23.98 53.45 41.65
CA MET A 1 24.34 53.21 40.23
C MET A 1 24.40 51.71 40.04
N ASN A 2 23.44 51.19 39.30
CA ASN A 2 23.00 49.79 39.37
C ASN A 2 23.65 49.04 38.21
N LYS A 3 24.10 47.80 38.41
CA LYS A 3 24.52 46.92 37.32
C LYS A 3 23.94 45.52 37.54
N ASN A 4 22.72 45.35 37.03
CA ASN A 4 22.09 44.06 36.86
C ASN A 4 22.74 43.36 35.66
N THR A 5 23.37 42.21 35.88
CA THR A 5 23.81 41.29 34.82
C THR A 5 22.61 40.45 34.39
N MET A 6 22.07 40.72 33.20
CA MET A 6 21.02 39.92 32.57
C MET A 6 21.60 38.57 32.09
N LEU A 7 21.02 37.46 32.54
CA LEU A 7 21.13 36.15 31.90
C LEU A 7 20.13 36.08 30.75
N ALA A 8 20.63 35.96 29.51
CA ALA A 8 19.80 35.70 28.35
C ALA A 8 19.52 34.19 28.26
N ALA A 9 18.28 33.78 28.55
CA ALA A 9 17.80 32.43 28.27
C ALA A 9 17.35 32.36 26.80
N LEU A 10 18.04 31.57 25.99
CA LEU A 10 17.65 31.25 24.62
C LEU A 10 16.52 30.20 24.68
N ALA A 11 15.27 30.63 24.52
CA ALA A 11 14.15 29.72 24.36
C ALA A 11 14.12 29.21 22.90
N LEU A 12 14.51 27.95 22.68
CA LEU A 12 14.21 27.26 21.42
C LEU A 12 12.70 27.05 21.33
N VAL A 13 12.03 27.82 20.50
CA VAL A 13 10.63 27.59 20.12
C VAL A 13 10.62 26.41 19.15
N ALA A 14 10.17 25.24 19.60
CA ALA A 14 9.87 24.13 18.72
C ALA A 14 8.64 24.51 17.87
N VAL A 15 8.84 24.77 16.58
CA VAL A 15 7.75 25.00 15.64
C VAL A 15 7.13 23.64 15.28
N PRO A 16 5.84 23.40 15.53
CA PRO A 16 5.20 22.18 15.08
C PRO A 16 5.15 22.17 13.55
N THR A 17 5.93 21.31 12.92
CA THR A 17 5.82 21.04 11.49
C THR A 17 4.59 20.18 11.27
N THR A 18 3.47 20.78 10.88
CA THR A 18 2.31 20.05 10.37
C THR A 18 2.67 19.46 9.01
N ALA A 19 2.75 18.14 8.90
CA ALA A 19 2.88 17.47 7.61
C ALA A 19 1.56 17.65 6.84
N PHE A 20 1.59 18.39 5.73
CA PHE A 20 0.48 18.44 4.80
C PHE A 20 0.48 17.15 3.97
N ALA A 21 -0.61 16.38 4.03
CA ALA A 21 -0.82 15.29 3.09
C ALA A 21 -1.01 15.88 1.70
N LEU A 22 -0.11 15.55 0.76
CA LEU A 22 -0.31 15.89 -0.65
C LEU A 22 -1.50 15.08 -1.19
N PRO A 23 -2.27 15.62 -2.13
CA PRO A 23 -3.33 14.85 -2.77
C PRO A 23 -2.71 13.64 -3.50
N VAL A 24 -3.13 12.44 -3.10
CA VAL A 24 -2.85 11.18 -3.83
C VAL A 24 -3.74 11.10 -5.07
N MET A 25 -3.23 10.49 -6.14
CA MET A 25 -4.01 10.25 -7.36
C MET A 25 -5.12 9.23 -7.07
N TYR A 26 -6.20 9.26 -7.87
CA TYR A 26 -7.33 8.36 -7.68
C TYR A 26 -6.91 6.89 -7.81
N GLU A 27 -6.09 6.59 -8.81
CA GLU A 27 -5.60 5.26 -9.16
C GLU A 27 -4.67 4.72 -8.07
N GLU A 28 -3.78 5.57 -7.54
CA GLU A 28 -2.94 5.24 -6.37
C GLU A 28 -3.81 4.91 -5.14
N ALA A 29 -4.84 5.70 -4.86
CA ALA A 29 -5.76 5.44 -3.76
C ALA A 29 -6.55 4.14 -3.95
N VAL A 30 -6.98 3.82 -5.18
CA VAL A 30 -7.64 2.56 -5.54
C VAL A 30 -6.68 1.39 -5.35
N ALA A 31 -5.46 1.51 -5.85
CA ALA A 31 -4.47 0.45 -5.75
C ALA A 31 -4.08 0.14 -4.30
N HIS A 32 -3.97 1.16 -3.43
CA HIS A 32 -3.79 0.95 -1.99
C HIS A 32 -4.97 0.22 -1.33
N ARG A 33 -6.21 0.42 -1.79
CA ARG A 33 -7.35 -0.37 -1.31
C ARG A 33 -7.24 -1.83 -1.75
N GLU A 34 -6.72 -2.10 -2.93
CA GLU A 34 -6.44 -3.45 -3.40
C GLU A 34 -5.26 -4.09 -2.64
N GLU A 35 -4.23 -3.31 -2.31
CA GLU A 35 -3.10 -3.74 -1.48
C GLU A 35 -3.55 -4.11 -0.06
N ALA A 36 -4.47 -3.34 0.53
CA ALA A 36 -5.07 -3.65 1.83
C ALA A 36 -5.84 -5.00 1.84
N ARG A 37 -6.26 -5.49 0.66
CA ARG A 37 -6.94 -6.78 0.48
C ARG A 37 -6.00 -7.94 0.21
N ILE A 38 -4.67 -7.73 0.23
CA ILE A 38 -3.70 -8.83 0.08
C ILE A 38 -3.88 -9.83 1.21
N LEU A 39 -4.06 -11.09 0.84
CA LEU A 39 -4.22 -12.18 1.81
C LEU A 39 -2.87 -12.43 2.50
N ARG A 40 -2.88 -12.33 3.83
CA ARG A 40 -1.67 -12.52 4.67
C ARG A 40 -1.48 -13.96 5.14
N SER A 41 -2.49 -14.79 4.98
CA SER A 41 -2.49 -16.21 5.34
C SER A 41 -3.19 -17.03 4.25
N PRO A 42 -2.77 -18.29 4.02
CA PRO A 42 -3.44 -19.14 3.05
C PRO A 42 -4.89 -19.41 3.45
N ILE A 43 -5.77 -19.49 2.45
CA ILE A 43 -7.17 -19.84 2.66
C ILE A 43 -7.25 -21.27 3.23
N GLY A 44 -8.00 -21.44 4.32
CA GLY A 44 -8.12 -22.72 5.04
C GLY A 44 -6.82 -23.19 5.71
N GLY A 45 -5.79 -22.35 5.83
CA GLY A 45 -4.49 -22.76 6.36
C GLY A 45 -3.63 -23.60 5.40
N ILE A 46 -4.03 -23.72 4.13
CA ILE A 46 -3.42 -24.67 3.19
C ILE A 46 -2.36 -24.00 2.33
N GLN A 47 -1.10 -24.36 2.58
CA GLN A 47 0.06 -23.92 1.79
C GLN A 47 0.26 -24.81 0.55
N ASN A 48 -0.58 -24.63 -0.47
CA ASN A 48 -0.44 -25.32 -1.76
C ASN A 48 0.29 -24.45 -2.79
N SER A 49 0.57 -25.00 -3.98
CA SER A 49 1.25 -24.27 -5.06
C SER A 49 0.58 -22.93 -5.38
N ARG A 50 -0.75 -22.86 -5.42
CA ARG A 50 -1.47 -21.61 -5.71
C ARG A 50 -1.29 -20.53 -4.66
N TRP A 51 -1.10 -20.90 -3.39
CA TRP A 51 -0.74 -19.93 -2.36
C TRP A 51 0.64 -19.32 -2.61
N PHE A 52 1.61 -20.13 -3.04
CA PHE A 52 2.94 -19.65 -3.36
C PHE A 52 2.99 -18.86 -4.67
N ASP A 53 2.22 -19.28 -5.69
CA ASP A 53 2.02 -18.53 -6.93
C ASP A 53 1.47 -17.13 -6.61
N TYR A 54 0.37 -17.05 -5.86
CA TYR A 54 -0.25 -15.79 -5.44
C TYR A 54 0.75 -14.84 -4.74
N ARG A 55 1.51 -15.35 -3.78
CA ARG A 55 2.52 -14.54 -3.07
C ARG A 55 3.64 -14.07 -3.98
N THR A 56 4.05 -14.91 -4.93
CA THR A 56 5.08 -14.58 -5.91
C THR A 56 4.59 -13.46 -6.81
N ASN A 57 3.39 -13.58 -7.36
CA ASN A 57 2.80 -12.60 -8.25
C ASN A 57 2.58 -11.26 -7.55
N VAL A 58 2.06 -11.25 -6.31
CA VAL A 58 1.96 -10.01 -5.50
C VAL A 58 3.31 -9.31 -5.32
N ASN A 59 4.40 -10.07 -5.13
CA ASN A 59 5.72 -9.48 -5.01
C ASN A 59 6.28 -9.01 -6.35
N GLU A 60 5.91 -9.65 -7.46
CA GLU A 60 6.34 -9.25 -8.79
C GLU A 60 5.65 -7.95 -9.23
N THR A 61 4.32 -7.90 -9.14
CA THR A 61 3.51 -6.70 -9.36
C THR A 61 3.99 -5.49 -8.54
N ARG A 62 4.48 -5.70 -7.30
CA ARG A 62 5.12 -4.63 -6.50
C ARG A 62 6.46 -4.14 -7.07
N LYS A 63 7.29 -5.04 -7.60
CA LYS A 63 8.56 -4.66 -8.22
C LYS A 63 8.33 -3.95 -9.55
N GLU A 64 7.36 -4.40 -10.32
CA GLU A 64 6.95 -3.80 -11.59
C GLU A 64 6.48 -2.37 -11.35
N LEU A 65 5.53 -2.13 -10.45
CA LEU A 65 5.15 -0.77 -10.03
C LEU A 65 6.36 0.10 -9.66
N ALA A 66 7.28 -0.42 -8.84
CA ALA A 66 8.47 0.33 -8.44
C ALA A 66 9.41 0.63 -9.62
N SER A 67 9.45 -0.24 -10.62
CA SER A 67 10.16 -0.03 -11.88
C SER A 67 9.44 1.00 -12.75
N ASP A 68 8.14 0.90 -12.92
CA ASP A 68 7.35 1.75 -13.80
C ASP A 68 7.32 3.18 -13.27
N LEU A 69 7.10 3.37 -11.97
CA LEU A 69 7.20 4.68 -11.33
C LEU A 69 8.60 5.30 -11.43
N ARG A 70 9.67 4.49 -11.52
CA ARG A 70 11.04 4.99 -11.71
C ARG A 70 11.26 5.48 -13.15
N HIS A 71 10.61 4.86 -14.13
CA HIS A 71 10.75 5.22 -15.54
C HIS A 71 9.65 6.16 -16.05
N ALA A 72 8.60 6.41 -15.26
CA ALA A 72 7.51 7.32 -15.58
C ALA A 72 8.02 8.74 -15.86
N SER A 73 7.65 9.27 -17.00
CA SER A 73 8.10 10.57 -17.51
C SER A 73 7.10 11.69 -17.23
N ASP A 74 5.81 11.36 -17.10
CA ASP A 74 4.76 12.31 -16.81
C ASP A 74 3.72 11.77 -15.80
N THR A 75 2.58 12.46 -15.68
CA THR A 75 1.50 12.06 -14.75
C THR A 75 0.65 10.94 -15.32
N GLU A 76 0.54 10.83 -16.65
CA GLU A 76 -0.18 9.76 -17.34
C GLU A 76 0.50 8.43 -17.07
N ASP A 77 1.82 8.37 -17.24
CA ASP A 77 2.63 7.17 -16.99
C ASP A 77 2.46 6.66 -15.55
N LYS A 78 2.42 7.58 -14.57
CA LYS A 78 2.20 7.21 -13.17
C LYS A 78 0.79 6.72 -12.92
N ARG A 79 -0.19 7.33 -13.58
CA ARG A 79 -1.59 6.93 -13.46
C ARG A 79 -1.79 5.52 -13.97
N ASP A 80 -1.25 5.23 -15.15
CA ASP A 80 -1.34 3.92 -15.78
C ASP A 80 -0.61 2.85 -14.94
N ALA A 81 0.59 3.15 -14.42
CA ALA A 81 1.31 2.25 -13.52
C ALA A 81 0.52 1.90 -12.25
N TRP A 82 -0.15 2.89 -11.64
CA TRP A 82 -0.98 2.64 -10.46
C TRP A 82 -2.27 1.86 -10.78
N ASP A 83 -2.91 2.15 -11.91
CA ASP A 83 -4.13 1.45 -12.35
C ASP A 83 -3.83 -0.03 -12.68
N GLU A 84 -2.72 -0.29 -13.37
CA GLU A 84 -2.23 -1.64 -13.67
C GLU A 84 -1.92 -2.40 -12.38
N TYR A 85 -1.12 -1.80 -11.48
CA TYR A 85 -0.80 -2.39 -10.18
C TYR A 85 -2.05 -2.80 -9.39
N GLY A 86 -3.04 -1.91 -9.27
CA GLY A 86 -4.30 -2.22 -8.58
C GLY A 86 -5.09 -3.35 -9.25
N SER A 87 -5.16 -3.33 -10.59
CA SER A 87 -5.86 -4.32 -11.39
C SER A 87 -5.24 -5.71 -11.28
N GLU A 88 -3.91 -5.79 -11.29
CA GLU A 88 -3.16 -7.04 -11.12
C GLU A 88 -3.32 -7.62 -9.72
N LEU A 89 -3.18 -6.80 -8.66
CA LEU A 89 -3.43 -7.27 -7.29
C LEU A 89 -4.82 -7.87 -7.13
N ARG A 90 -5.83 -7.24 -7.73
CA ARG A 90 -7.20 -7.75 -7.75
C ARG A 90 -7.30 -9.06 -8.54
N HIS A 91 -6.71 -9.13 -9.72
CA HIS A 91 -6.71 -10.32 -10.57
C HIS A 91 -6.12 -11.52 -9.84
N GLU A 92 -4.91 -11.36 -9.29
CA GLU A 92 -4.20 -12.42 -8.57
C GLU A 92 -4.97 -12.91 -7.34
N ARG A 93 -5.56 -11.98 -6.58
CA ARG A 93 -6.41 -12.34 -5.44
C ARG A 93 -7.63 -13.15 -5.87
N ILE A 94 -8.36 -12.69 -6.89
CA ILE A 94 -9.57 -13.38 -7.37
C ILE A 94 -9.20 -14.77 -7.90
N THR A 95 -8.14 -14.88 -8.71
CA THR A 95 -7.66 -16.16 -9.25
C THR A 95 -7.36 -17.17 -8.15
N TYR A 96 -6.64 -16.75 -7.09
CA TYR A 96 -6.38 -17.63 -5.95
C TYR A 96 -7.65 -17.99 -5.18
N VAL A 97 -8.53 -17.01 -4.90
CA VAL A 97 -9.81 -17.22 -4.20
C VAL A 97 -10.71 -18.19 -4.96
N GLU A 98 -10.87 -18.01 -6.27
CA GLU A 98 -11.67 -18.90 -7.12
C GLU A 98 -11.11 -20.31 -7.15
N HIS A 99 -9.79 -20.45 -7.26
CA HIS A 99 -9.15 -21.76 -7.23
C HIS A 99 -9.40 -22.49 -5.90
N MET A 100 -9.36 -21.77 -4.79
CA MET A 100 -9.64 -22.34 -3.47
C MET A 100 -11.13 -22.64 -3.29
N ALA A 101 -12.02 -21.78 -3.82
CA ALA A 101 -13.46 -22.00 -3.83
C ALA A 101 -13.86 -23.26 -4.60
N LYS A 102 -13.24 -23.52 -5.76
CA LYS A 102 -13.41 -24.77 -6.53
C LYS A 102 -13.02 -26.03 -5.74
N LYS A 103 -12.21 -25.88 -4.69
CA LYS A 103 -11.79 -26.96 -3.78
C LYS A 103 -12.59 -27.01 -2.47
N GLY A 104 -13.63 -26.19 -2.33
CA GLY A 104 -14.50 -26.15 -1.16
C GLY A 104 -14.05 -25.23 -0.04
N TYR A 105 -12.98 -24.44 -0.23
CA TYR A 105 -12.51 -23.49 0.78
C TYR A 105 -13.01 -22.07 0.49
N ARG A 106 -13.42 -21.34 1.52
CA ARG A 106 -13.87 -19.95 1.39
C ARG A 106 -12.83 -19.00 1.98
N ALA A 107 -12.59 -17.87 1.29
CA ALA A 107 -11.83 -16.79 1.86
C ALA A 107 -12.59 -16.22 3.07
N PRO A 108 -11.93 -15.96 4.21
CA PRO A 108 -12.56 -15.25 5.30
C PRO A 108 -12.84 -13.81 4.84
N GLU A 109 -14.12 -13.45 4.68
CA GLU A 109 -14.52 -12.05 4.56
C GLU A 109 -14.57 -11.45 5.97
N VAL A 110 -13.59 -10.64 6.33
CA VAL A 110 -13.71 -9.77 7.51
C VAL A 110 -14.14 -8.40 7.01
N TYR A 111 -15.44 -8.11 7.09
CA TYR A 111 -15.93 -6.73 7.01
C TYR A 111 -15.58 -6.05 8.32
N VAL A 112 -14.52 -5.25 8.33
CA VAL A 112 -14.41 -4.18 9.32
C VAL A 112 -15.22 -3.03 8.72
N GLY A 113 -16.45 -2.86 9.21
CA GLY A 113 -17.23 -1.67 8.86
C GLY A 113 -16.49 -0.43 9.35
N ASP A 114 -16.36 0.56 8.48
CA ASP A 114 -15.93 1.91 8.86
C ASP A 114 -16.99 2.58 9.75
#